data_AF-A0A7J8J7R4-F1
#
_entry.id   AF-A0A7J8J7R4-F1
#
_cell.length_a   1.000
_cell.length_b   1.000
_cell.length_c   1.000
_cell.angle_alpha   90.00
_cell.angle_beta   90.00
_cell.angle_gamma   90.00
#
_symmetry.space_group_name_H-M   'P 1'
#
loop_
_entity.id
_entity.type
_entity.pdbx_description
1 polymer ?
#
loop_
_entity_poly.entity_id
_entity_poly.type
_entity_poly.pdbx_seq_one_letter_code
_entity_poly.pdbx_strand_id
1 'polypeptide(L)'
;MSKDGVGSRSGSSAAGGASGSDDGPPQGAAAPVLRAPRARPRIQSVIPCCVNQLLTAALVDDVFKVRGIAVSQVSIVGLIRKAESAPNYILYKIDDMTTKPIDARHWLGRGRAKQELSPCPVGVYAKVFGVLRGSEAVKILEVLQIRVLEDMNEFTSHILETVNAHMMLAKAQEAACGPSAPAAPSEVDQATGYGEAHPKFIQEKALRLIHECPRQEGKSIRELQMELGSLSIKAIKEVLEYLMVEGHIYPTVDGEHFKSAD
;
A
#
# COMPACT_ATOMS: atom_id res chain seq x y z
N MET A 1 37.65 28.96 51.21
CA MET A 1 37.41 28.90 52.66
C MET A 1 35.99 28.38 52.89
N SER A 2 35.89 27.19 53.47
CA SER A 2 34.76 26.59 54.23
C SER A 2 33.37 26.45 53.57
N LYS A 3 32.56 25.41 53.82
CA LYS A 3 32.70 24.07 54.44
C LYS A 3 31.38 23.32 54.14
N ASP A 4 31.50 22.01 53.94
CA ASP A 4 30.69 20.87 54.39
C ASP A 4 29.16 20.94 54.58
N GLY A 5 28.50 19.86 54.12
CA GLY A 5 27.14 19.51 54.51
C GLY A 5 26.71 18.11 54.04
N VAL A 6 27.33 17.06 54.59
CA VAL A 6 26.95 15.65 54.45
C VAL A 6 25.70 15.35 55.31
N GLY A 7 24.78 14.56 54.79
CA GLY A 7 23.69 13.94 55.55
C GLY A 7 23.38 12.53 55.02
N SER A 8 23.95 11.53 55.67
CA SER A 8 23.70 10.09 55.48
C SER A 8 22.71 9.58 56.54
N ARG A 9 21.86 8.60 56.18
CA ARG A 9 21.22 7.59 57.05
C ARG A 9 20.80 6.42 56.13
N SER A 10 21.55 5.30 55.99
CA SER A 10 21.64 4.10 56.87
C SER A 10 20.27 3.56 57.28
N GLY A 11 19.79 2.43 56.76
CA GLY A 11 20.08 1.04 57.17
C GLY A 11 18.71 0.31 57.23
N SER A 12 18.50 -1.00 57.14
CA SER A 12 19.27 -2.23 57.32
C SER A 12 18.40 -3.37 56.73
N SER A 13 18.96 -4.39 56.06
CA SER A 13 19.13 -5.78 56.56
C SER A 13 17.83 -6.59 56.79
N ALA A 14 17.67 -7.89 56.53
CA ALA A 14 18.47 -8.97 55.96
C ALA A 14 17.59 -10.26 55.94
N ALA A 15 18.11 -11.32 55.30
CA ALA A 15 17.91 -12.76 55.56
C ALA A 15 16.50 -13.38 55.33
N GLY A 16 16.37 -14.35 54.42
CA GLY A 16 16.42 -15.81 54.72
C GLY A 16 14.99 -16.35 54.72
N GLY A 17 14.58 -17.55 54.32
CA GLY A 17 15.16 -18.79 53.82
C GLY A 17 14.02 -19.83 53.79
N ALA A 18 14.17 -20.88 52.97
CA ALA A 18 13.57 -22.22 53.07
C ALA A 18 12.05 -22.46 52.92
N SER A 19 11.75 -23.29 51.90
CA SER A 19 10.88 -24.49 51.86
C SER A 19 9.48 -24.49 52.50
N GLY A 20 8.48 -24.77 51.66
CA GLY A 20 7.18 -25.30 52.06
C GLY A 20 6.50 -25.96 50.86
N SER A 21 6.48 -27.29 50.87
CA SER A 21 5.73 -28.15 49.96
C SER A 21 4.23 -28.04 50.27
N ASP A 22 3.38 -27.91 49.25
CA ASP A 22 2.00 -28.40 49.36
C ASP A 22 1.48 -28.79 47.97
N ASP A 23 1.02 -30.04 47.89
CA ASP A 23 0.53 -30.74 46.71
C ASP A 23 -0.97 -30.45 46.53
N GLY A 24 -1.36 -29.95 45.36
CA GLY A 24 -2.75 -29.84 44.94
C GLY A 24 -2.87 -29.81 43.41
N PRO A 25 -3.73 -30.62 42.78
CA PRO A 25 -3.79 -30.69 41.33
C PRO A 25 -4.67 -29.56 40.77
N PRO A 26 -4.19 -28.73 39.82
CA PRO A 26 -5.09 -27.88 39.06
C PRO A 26 -5.62 -28.66 37.86
N GLN A 27 -6.92 -28.92 37.93
CA GLN A 27 -7.76 -29.44 36.87
C GLN A 27 -7.85 -28.42 35.71
N GLY A 28 -7.65 -28.89 34.47
CA GLY A 28 -8.13 -28.22 33.26
C GLY A 28 -7.21 -27.14 32.66
N ALA A 29 -6.13 -27.56 32.00
CA ALA A 29 -5.41 -26.70 31.07
C ALA A 29 -6.27 -26.42 29.82
N ALA A 30 -6.85 -25.22 29.72
CA ALA A 30 -7.42 -24.73 28.47
C ALA A 30 -6.29 -24.54 27.46
N ALA A 31 -6.46 -25.14 26.26
CA ALA A 31 -5.52 -25.02 25.16
C ALA A 31 -5.23 -23.54 24.83
N PRO A 32 -3.99 -23.17 24.46
CA PRO A 32 -3.68 -21.81 24.08
C PRO A 32 -4.48 -21.47 22.83
N VAL A 33 -5.38 -20.50 22.93
CA VAL A 33 -6.07 -19.92 21.78
C VAL A 33 -4.98 -19.34 20.89
N LEU A 34 -4.73 -20.02 19.76
CA LEU A 34 -3.89 -19.53 18.69
C LEU A 34 -4.42 -18.17 18.25
N ARG A 35 -3.72 -17.10 18.69
CA ARG A 35 -3.99 -15.75 18.20
C ARG A 35 -3.83 -15.80 16.69
N ALA A 36 -4.93 -15.50 15.99
CA ALA A 36 -4.92 -15.34 14.54
C ALA A 36 -3.76 -14.41 14.15
N PRO A 37 -2.97 -14.77 13.12
CA PRO A 37 -1.87 -13.94 12.68
C PRO A 37 -2.41 -12.56 12.34
N ARG A 38 -1.83 -11.52 12.95
CA ARG A 38 -2.16 -10.14 12.62
C ARG A 38 -2.06 -9.97 11.11
N ALA A 39 -3.17 -9.61 10.48
CA ALA A 39 -3.21 -9.32 9.05
C ALA A 39 -2.09 -8.33 8.75
N ARG A 40 -1.23 -8.69 7.79
CA ARG A 40 -0.17 -7.79 7.30
C ARG A 40 -0.83 -6.45 6.94
N PRO A 41 -0.27 -5.30 7.32
CA PRO A 41 -0.85 -4.02 6.95
C PRO A 41 -1.00 -3.97 5.43
N ARG A 42 -2.24 -3.85 4.95
CA ARG A 42 -2.52 -3.65 3.53
C ARG A 42 -1.78 -2.38 3.12
N ILE A 43 -0.84 -2.50 2.19
CA ILE A 43 -0.22 -1.36 1.53
C ILE A 43 -1.35 -0.63 0.81
N GLN A 44 -1.73 0.55 1.30
CA GLN A 44 -2.69 1.40 0.61
C GLN A 44 -1.96 2.04 -0.58
N SER A 45 -2.47 1.82 -1.79
CA SER A 45 -1.92 2.46 -2.99
C SER A 45 -2.20 3.96 -2.97
N VAL A 46 -1.20 4.74 -3.37
CA VAL A 46 -1.35 6.18 -3.60
C VAL A 46 -1.85 6.35 -5.03
N ILE A 47 -3.03 6.96 -5.22
CA ILE A 47 -3.61 7.19 -6.53
C ILE A 47 -3.34 8.64 -6.97
N PRO A 48 -2.68 8.88 -8.11
CA PRO A 48 -2.56 10.23 -8.65
C PRO A 48 -3.93 10.73 -9.13
N CYS A 49 -4.33 11.89 -8.65
CA CYS A 49 -5.62 12.50 -8.97
C CYS A 49 -5.47 13.97 -9.38
N CYS A 50 -6.49 14.50 -10.04
CA CYS A 50 -6.75 15.93 -10.10
C CYS A 50 -7.72 16.37 -9.00
N VAL A 51 -7.72 17.66 -8.68
CA VAL A 51 -8.56 18.26 -7.63
C VAL A 51 -10.04 18.05 -7.94
N ASN A 52 -10.46 18.15 -9.20
CA ASN A 52 -11.84 17.90 -9.58
C ASN A 52 -12.28 16.47 -9.27
N GLN A 53 -11.44 15.47 -9.51
CA GLN A 53 -11.73 14.08 -9.15
C GLN A 53 -11.94 13.94 -7.63
N LEU A 54 -11.08 14.56 -6.82
CA LEU A 54 -11.22 14.51 -5.37
C LEU A 54 -12.50 15.18 -4.88
N LEU A 55 -12.79 16.39 -5.37
CA LEU A 55 -13.94 17.17 -4.93
C LEU A 55 -15.28 16.54 -5.37
N THR A 56 -15.31 15.87 -6.52
CA THR A 56 -16.50 15.19 -7.05
C THR A 56 -16.60 13.72 -6.65
N ALA A 57 -15.66 13.20 -5.86
CA ALA A 57 -15.71 11.82 -5.38
C ALA A 57 -17.01 11.57 -4.58
N ALA A 58 -17.68 10.46 -4.87
CA ALA A 58 -18.86 10.02 -4.13
C ALA A 58 -18.42 9.30 -2.86
N LEU A 59 -19.11 9.52 -1.73
CA LEU A 59 -18.86 8.77 -0.51
C LEU A 59 -19.82 7.58 -0.46
N VAL A 60 -19.29 6.35 -0.56
CA VAL A 60 -20.07 5.11 -0.57
C VAL A 60 -19.46 4.16 0.45
N ASP A 61 -20.25 3.72 1.44
CA ASP A 61 -19.81 2.85 2.53
C ASP A 61 -18.55 3.39 3.26
N ASP A 62 -18.54 4.68 3.59
CA ASP A 62 -17.41 5.41 4.19
C ASP A 62 -16.11 5.42 3.36
N VAL A 63 -16.20 5.08 2.07
CA VAL A 63 -15.09 5.10 1.13
C VAL A 63 -15.36 6.10 0.00
N PHE A 64 -14.44 7.03 -0.22
CA PHE A 64 -14.52 7.91 -1.38
C PHE A 64 -14.26 7.14 -2.66
N LYS A 65 -15.12 7.34 -3.67
CA LYS A 65 -15.02 6.70 -4.98
C LYS A 65 -15.04 7.73 -6.11
N VAL A 66 -14.10 7.61 -7.02
CA VAL A 66 -14.04 8.38 -8.27
C VAL A 66 -14.40 7.42 -9.40
N ARG A 67 -15.60 7.55 -9.98
CA ARG A 67 -16.10 6.63 -11.02
C ARG A 67 -16.08 5.15 -10.58
N GLY A 68 -16.40 4.90 -9.31
CA GLY A 68 -16.38 3.55 -8.72
C GLY A 68 -15.02 3.11 -8.17
N ILE A 69 -13.92 3.77 -8.58
CA ILE A 69 -12.56 3.48 -8.08
C ILE A 69 -12.44 4.02 -6.66
N ALA A 70 -12.13 3.15 -5.70
CA ALA A 70 -11.89 3.55 -4.31
C ALA A 70 -10.62 4.41 -4.20
N VAL A 71 -10.74 5.56 -3.55
CA VAL A 71 -9.67 6.54 -3.38
C VAL A 71 -9.53 6.88 -1.89
N SER A 72 -8.32 6.74 -1.35
CA SER A 72 -8.02 7.10 0.04
C SER A 72 -6.72 7.90 0.13
N GLN A 73 -5.58 7.26 -0.13
CA GLN A 73 -4.30 7.96 -0.28
C GLN A 73 -4.14 8.43 -1.73
N VAL A 74 -3.76 9.68 -1.88
CA VAL A 74 -3.64 10.33 -3.19
C VAL A 74 -2.40 11.17 -3.30
N SER A 75 -1.97 11.39 -4.54
CA SER A 75 -1.05 12.45 -4.89
C SER A 75 -1.75 13.46 -5.80
N ILE A 76 -1.48 14.74 -5.58
CA ILE A 76 -1.87 15.84 -6.47
C ILE A 76 -0.66 16.72 -6.74
N VAL A 77 -0.64 17.39 -7.88
CA VAL A 77 0.29 18.49 -8.17
C VAL A 77 -0.53 19.72 -8.49
N GLY A 78 -0.23 20.84 -7.82
CA GLY A 78 -0.95 22.08 -8.03
C GLY A 78 -0.21 23.30 -7.49
N LEU A 79 -0.69 24.48 -7.86
CA LEU A 79 -0.19 25.77 -7.43
C LEU A 79 -0.73 26.10 -6.03
N ILE A 80 0.17 26.48 -5.11
CA ILE A 80 -0.23 26.95 -3.79
C ILE A 80 -0.81 28.36 -3.93
N ARG A 81 -2.12 28.51 -3.75
CA ARG A 81 -2.83 29.80 -3.80
C ARG A 81 -2.86 30.53 -2.48
N LYS A 82 -2.83 29.79 -1.37
CA LYS A 82 -2.88 30.32 -0.01
C LYS A 82 -2.20 29.35 0.95
N ALA A 83 -1.56 29.88 1.99
CA ALA A 83 -1.01 29.13 3.10
C ALA A 83 -1.32 29.88 4.41
N GLU A 84 -2.08 29.28 5.30
CA GLU A 84 -2.47 29.86 6.60
C GLU A 84 -1.88 29.02 7.73
N SER A 85 -1.05 29.63 8.57
CA SER A 85 -0.46 28.95 9.72
C SER A 85 -1.40 29.03 10.92
N ALA A 86 -1.66 27.87 11.53
CA ALA A 86 -2.35 27.71 12.80
C ALA A 86 -1.40 27.01 13.80
N PRO A 87 -1.70 27.04 15.12
CA PRO A 87 -0.79 26.50 16.13
C PRO A 87 -0.38 25.04 15.95
N ASN A 88 -1.26 24.22 15.35
CA ASN A 88 -1.05 22.77 15.20
C ASN A 88 -1.08 22.30 13.73
N TYR A 89 -1.30 23.19 12.77
CA TYR A 89 -1.38 22.81 11.36
C TYR A 89 -1.15 24.02 10.45
N ILE A 90 -0.83 23.75 9.18
CA ILE A 90 -0.87 24.73 8.10
C ILE A 90 -1.99 24.34 7.14
N LEU A 91 -2.85 25.30 6.80
CA LEU A 91 -3.92 25.11 5.83
C LEU A 91 -3.52 25.72 4.49
N TYR A 92 -3.38 24.86 3.48
CA TYR A 92 -3.08 25.27 2.12
C TYR A 92 -4.35 25.28 1.27
N LYS A 93 -4.40 26.17 0.28
CA LYS A 93 -5.31 26.06 -0.88
C LYS A 93 -4.51 25.68 -2.11
N ILE A 94 -4.76 24.49 -2.64
CA ILE A 94 -4.02 23.94 -3.79
C ILE A 94 -4.92 23.96 -5.02
N ASP A 95 -4.42 24.52 -6.12
CA ASP A 95 -5.14 24.71 -7.36
C ASP A 95 -4.39 24.05 -8.53
N ASP A 96 -5.01 23.08 -9.19
CA ASP A 96 -4.47 22.40 -10.38
C ASP A 96 -5.19 22.81 -11.68
N MET A 97 -6.01 23.86 -11.63
CA MET A 97 -6.83 24.38 -12.73
C MET A 97 -7.96 23.46 -13.21
N THR A 98 -8.23 22.34 -12.54
CA THR A 98 -9.34 21.45 -12.95
C THR A 98 -10.69 21.86 -12.39
N THR A 99 -10.71 22.62 -11.29
CA THR A 99 -11.92 23.19 -10.65
C THR A 99 -11.50 24.23 -9.59
N LYS A 100 -12.35 24.50 -8.59
CA LYS A 100 -11.98 25.31 -7.43
C LYS A 100 -10.81 24.68 -6.64
N PRO A 101 -9.95 25.50 -5.99
CA PRO A 101 -8.87 24.98 -5.15
C PRO A 101 -9.39 24.09 -4.02
N ILE A 102 -8.62 23.05 -3.67
CA ILE A 102 -8.89 22.17 -2.53
C ILE A 102 -8.15 22.66 -1.28
N ASP A 103 -8.81 22.53 -0.14
CA ASP A 103 -8.20 22.76 1.16
C ASP A 103 -7.32 21.53 1.53
N ALA A 104 -6.06 21.79 1.87
CA ALA A 104 -5.10 20.76 2.26
C ALA A 104 -4.50 21.10 3.63
N ARG A 105 -4.76 20.25 4.63
CA ARG A 105 -4.36 20.46 6.03
C ARG A 105 -3.11 19.64 6.35
N HIS A 106 -2.01 20.33 6.63
CA HIS A 106 -0.74 19.73 7.03
C HIS A 106 -0.56 19.88 8.55
N TRP A 107 -0.70 18.77 9.28
CA TRP A 107 -0.53 18.77 10.74
C TRP A 107 0.94 18.96 11.13
N LEU A 108 1.19 19.86 12.08
CA LEU A 108 2.50 20.07 12.67
C LEU A 108 2.68 19.08 13.83
N GLY A 109 3.76 18.28 13.80
CA GLY A 109 4.00 17.23 14.78
C GLY A 109 4.17 17.76 16.22
N ARG A 110 3.67 17.01 17.21
CA ARG A 110 3.87 17.24 18.66
C ARG A 110 5.08 16.46 19.24
N GLY A 111 6.05 16.09 18.41
CA GLY A 111 7.20 15.24 18.78
C GLY A 111 8.46 16.03 19.17
N ARG A 112 9.45 15.35 19.78
CA ARG A 112 10.68 15.94 20.36
C ARG A 112 11.59 16.71 19.38
N ALA A 113 11.35 16.60 18.09
CA ALA A 113 11.80 17.59 17.11
C ALA A 113 10.57 18.37 16.69
N LYS A 114 10.34 19.51 17.36
CA LYS A 114 9.39 20.54 16.93
C LYS A 114 9.98 21.11 15.64
N GLN A 115 9.86 20.39 14.53
CA GLN A 115 10.23 20.91 13.23
C GLN A 115 9.16 21.97 12.93
N GLU A 116 9.48 23.21 13.28
CA GLU A 116 8.76 24.37 12.72
C GLU A 116 8.96 24.29 11.21
N LEU A 117 8.04 23.59 10.55
CA LEU A 117 7.96 23.57 9.11
C LEU A 117 7.46 24.95 8.71
N SER A 118 8.37 25.78 8.18
CA SER A 118 7.96 27.00 7.50
C SER A 118 6.99 26.62 6.37
N PRO A 119 5.84 27.31 6.23
CA PRO A 119 4.93 27.04 5.14
C PRO A 119 5.63 27.13 3.77
N CYS A 120 5.24 26.25 2.85
CA CYS A 120 5.68 26.38 1.47
C CYS A 120 5.22 27.75 0.90
N PRO A 121 6.05 28.44 0.09
CA PRO A 121 5.68 29.73 -0.48
C PRO A 121 4.38 29.69 -1.28
N VAL A 122 3.63 30.79 -1.28
CA VAL A 122 2.48 30.98 -2.18
C VAL A 122 3.00 31.29 -3.59
N GLY A 123 2.31 30.79 -4.62
CA GLY A 123 2.65 31.03 -6.02
C GLY A 123 3.64 30.03 -6.63
N VAL A 124 3.98 28.94 -5.93
CA VAL A 124 4.81 27.86 -6.45
C VAL A 124 4.00 26.57 -6.62
N TYR A 125 4.40 25.73 -7.58
CA TYR A 125 3.84 24.39 -7.73
C TYR A 125 4.39 23.46 -6.65
N ALA A 126 3.55 22.59 -6.13
CA ALA A 126 3.92 21.59 -5.15
C ALA A 126 3.25 20.24 -5.44
N LYS A 127 3.97 19.15 -5.17
CA LYS A 127 3.44 17.79 -5.12
C LYS A 127 3.01 17.52 -3.69
N VAL A 128 1.75 17.12 -3.53
CA VAL A 128 1.13 16.86 -2.24
C VAL A 128 0.70 15.41 -2.20
N PHE A 129 1.22 14.66 -1.22
CA PHE A 129 0.75 13.34 -0.84
C PHE A 129 -0.16 13.50 0.37
N GLY A 130 -1.35 12.91 0.33
CA GLY A 130 -2.31 13.06 1.41
C GLY A 130 -3.39 12.01 1.43
N VAL A 131 -4.19 12.04 2.50
CA VAL A 131 -5.38 11.21 2.66
C VAL A 131 -6.60 12.08 2.44
N LEU A 132 -7.47 11.69 1.51
CA LEU A 132 -8.76 12.36 1.32
C LEU A 132 -9.66 12.06 2.53
N ARG A 133 -10.12 13.12 3.20
CA ARG A 133 -11.00 13.05 4.38
C ARG A 133 -12.18 14.00 4.22
N GLY A 134 -13.17 13.85 5.09
CA GLY A 134 -14.30 14.76 5.20
C GLY A 134 -15.62 14.07 4.94
N SER A 135 -16.62 14.85 4.53
CA SER A 135 -17.94 14.40 4.14
C SER A 135 -18.13 14.56 2.63
N GLU A 136 -19.28 14.13 2.11
CA GLU A 136 -19.62 14.34 0.71
C GLU A 136 -19.63 15.83 0.32
N ALA A 137 -20.12 16.71 1.20
CA ALA A 137 -20.20 18.15 0.98
C ALA A 137 -18.86 18.88 1.14
N VAL A 138 -18.03 18.45 2.10
CA VAL A 138 -16.77 19.11 2.44
C VAL A 138 -15.65 18.09 2.49
N LYS A 139 -14.78 18.14 1.49
CA LYS A 139 -13.62 17.26 1.34
C LYS A 139 -12.34 18.06 1.56
N ILE A 140 -11.45 17.51 2.38
CA ILE A 140 -10.16 18.10 2.73
C ILE A 140 -9.07 17.06 2.53
N LEU A 141 -7.92 17.51 2.02
CA LEU A 141 -6.76 16.64 1.89
C LEU A 141 -5.91 16.74 3.16
N GLU A 142 -5.81 15.67 3.95
CA GLU A 142 -4.85 15.61 5.05
C GLU A 142 -3.46 15.31 4.51
N VAL A 143 -2.58 16.30 4.57
CA VAL A 143 -1.24 16.23 3.99
C VAL A 143 -0.36 15.31 4.82
N LEU A 144 0.18 14.28 4.18
CA LEU A 144 1.24 13.42 4.70
C LEU A 144 2.61 14.00 4.35
N GLN A 145 2.75 14.52 3.14
CA GLN A 145 3.97 15.15 2.65
C GLN A 145 3.62 16.20 1.58
N ILE A 146 4.30 17.35 1.63
CA ILE A 146 4.23 18.39 0.59
C ILE A 146 5.64 18.80 0.21
N ARG A 147 5.91 18.90 -1.10
CA ARG A 147 7.20 19.30 -1.64
C ARG A 147 6.99 20.28 -2.80
N VAL A 148 7.70 21.41 -2.77
CA VAL A 148 7.76 22.33 -3.91
C VAL A 148 8.38 21.62 -5.11
N LEU A 149 7.84 21.83 -6.31
CA LEU A 149 8.43 21.31 -7.54
C LEU A 149 9.68 22.11 -7.90
N GLU A 150 10.76 21.41 -8.18
CA GLU A 150 12.01 21.99 -8.70
C GLU A 150 12.08 21.84 -10.23
N ASP A 151 11.47 20.78 -10.77
CA ASP A 151 11.35 20.53 -12.21
C ASP A 151 9.85 20.49 -12.62
N MET A 152 9.50 21.30 -13.62
CA MET A 152 8.14 21.35 -14.18
C MET A 152 7.78 20.12 -15.02
N ASN A 153 8.75 19.29 -15.41
CA ASN A 153 8.46 17.99 -16.01
C ASN A 153 7.65 17.10 -15.06
N GLU A 154 7.81 17.24 -13.74
CA GLU A 154 7.00 16.52 -12.75
C GLU A 154 5.51 16.86 -12.85
N PHE A 155 5.17 18.11 -13.19
CA PHE A 155 3.79 18.52 -13.40
C PHE A 155 3.20 17.81 -14.63
N THR A 156 3.94 17.81 -15.74
CA THR A 156 3.54 17.09 -16.96
C THR A 156 3.40 15.59 -16.71
N SER A 157 4.38 14.99 -16.03
CA SER A 157 4.34 13.57 -15.67
C SER A 157 3.14 13.26 -14.76
N HIS A 158 2.81 14.12 -13.79
CA HIS A 158 1.65 13.91 -12.92
C HIS A 158 0.32 13.90 -13.69
N ILE A 159 0.20 14.72 -14.75
CA ILE A 159 -0.98 14.70 -15.63
C ILE A 159 -1.08 13.34 -16.33
N LEU A 160 0.01 12.84 -16.89
CA LEU A 160 0.06 11.54 -17.58
C LEU A 160 -0.18 10.38 -16.61
N GLU A 161 0.44 10.42 -15.42
CA GLU A 161 0.25 9.46 -14.32
C GLU A 161 -1.22 9.39 -13.90
N THR A 162 -1.88 10.54 -13.73
CA THR A 162 -3.30 10.62 -13.35
C THR A 162 -4.20 9.96 -14.38
N VAL A 163 -4.03 10.29 -15.67
CA VAL A 163 -4.83 9.70 -16.75
C VAL A 163 -4.59 8.19 -16.85
N ASN A 164 -3.32 7.78 -16.84
CA ASN A 164 -2.96 6.37 -16.97
C ASN A 164 -3.46 5.53 -15.79
N ALA A 165 -3.27 5.99 -14.55
CA ALA A 165 -3.70 5.28 -13.35
C ALA A 165 -5.21 5.06 -13.36
N HIS A 166 -6.00 6.10 -13.63
CA HIS A 166 -7.47 5.97 -13.68
C HIS A 166 -7.95 5.10 -14.85
N MET A 167 -7.28 5.14 -16.01
CA MET A 167 -7.59 4.23 -17.12
C MET A 167 -7.33 2.77 -16.74
N MET A 168 -6.17 2.48 -16.13
CA MET A 168 -5.79 1.12 -15.74
C MET A 168 -6.69 0.57 -14.63
N LEU A 169 -7.02 1.41 -13.63
CA LEU A 169 -7.94 1.03 -12.55
C LEU A 169 -9.35 0.79 -13.06
N ALA A 170 -9.84 1.59 -14.01
CA ALA A 170 -11.14 1.37 -14.64
C ALA A 170 -11.18 0.03 -15.40
N LYS A 171 -10.16 -0.26 -16.23
CA LYS A 171 -10.04 -1.55 -16.92
C LYS A 171 -10.01 -2.74 -15.96
N ALA A 172 -9.27 -2.62 -14.86
CA ALA A 172 -9.21 -3.67 -13.85
C ALA A 172 -10.57 -3.89 -13.15
N GLN A 173 -11.34 -2.82 -12.93
CA GLN A 173 -12.68 -2.90 -12.35
C GLN A 173 -13.68 -3.56 -13.31
N GLU A 174 -13.61 -3.24 -14.60
CA GLU A 174 -14.43 -3.90 -15.64
C GLU A 174 -14.13 -5.40 -15.73
N ALA A 175 -12.84 -5.77 -15.72
CA ALA A 175 -12.42 -7.18 -15.74
C ALA A 175 -12.88 -7.94 -14.48
N ALA A 176 -12.87 -7.29 -13.31
CA ALA A 176 -13.31 -7.91 -12.06
C ALA A 176 -14.84 -8.06 -11.96
N CYS A 177 -15.61 -7.24 -12.69
CA CYS A 177 -17.07 -7.28 -12.63
C CYS A 177 -17.68 -8.31 -13.60
N GLY A 178 -16.92 -8.77 -14.60
CA GLY A 178 -17.30 -9.81 -15.57
C GLY A 178 -18.53 -9.45 -16.42
N PRO A 179 -18.57 -9.77 -17.73
CA PRO A 179 -19.84 -9.76 -18.43
C PRO A 179 -20.74 -10.83 -17.81
N SER A 180 -21.93 -10.45 -17.33
CA SER A 180 -23.04 -11.39 -17.19
C SER A 180 -23.38 -11.90 -18.59
N ALA A 181 -22.73 -12.97 -19.02
CA ALA A 181 -22.91 -13.56 -20.34
C ALA A 181 -24.09 -14.55 -20.35
N PRO A 182 -24.92 -14.58 -21.40
CA PRO A 182 -25.33 -15.83 -22.02
C PRO A 182 -24.23 -16.30 -23.00
N ALA A 183 -24.16 -17.62 -23.16
CA ALA A 183 -23.01 -18.39 -23.64
C ALA A 183 -22.55 -18.19 -25.11
N ALA A 184 -21.21 -18.19 -25.27
CA ALA A 184 -20.35 -18.81 -26.32
C ALA A 184 -20.40 -18.32 -27.80
N PRO A 185 -19.37 -18.64 -28.65
CA PRO A 185 -17.93 -18.87 -28.39
C PRO A 185 -16.97 -18.01 -29.27
N SER A 186 -15.70 -18.05 -28.83
CA SER A 186 -14.42 -17.44 -29.27
C SER A 186 -14.12 -17.24 -30.76
N GLU A 187 -13.32 -16.19 -31.08
CA GLU A 187 -12.10 -16.26 -31.94
C GLU A 187 -11.06 -15.15 -31.57
N VAL A 188 -9.79 -15.48 -31.86
CA VAL A 188 -8.44 -14.93 -31.56
C VAL A 188 -8.24 -13.52 -32.21
N ASP A 189 -7.39 -12.53 -31.81
CA ASP A 189 -5.95 -12.54 -31.51
C ASP A 189 -5.39 -11.12 -31.14
N GLN A 190 -4.28 -11.10 -30.35
CA GLN A 190 -3.12 -10.16 -30.24
C GLN A 190 -3.27 -8.61 -30.24
N ALA A 191 -2.48 -7.77 -29.54
CA ALA A 191 -1.27 -7.90 -28.71
C ALA A 191 -0.94 -6.61 -27.90
N THR A 192 -0.34 -6.81 -26.71
CA THR A 192 0.79 -6.10 -26.04
C THR A 192 0.77 -4.62 -25.60
N GLY A 193 1.13 -4.40 -24.31
CA GLY A 193 1.74 -3.17 -23.77
C GLY A 193 1.97 -3.22 -22.24
N TYR A 194 3.24 -3.15 -21.80
CA TYR A 194 3.80 -3.50 -20.47
C TYR A 194 3.59 -2.47 -19.33
N GLY A 195 3.56 -2.95 -18.07
CA GLY A 195 3.96 -2.16 -16.89
C GLY A 195 3.32 -2.59 -15.56
N GLU A 196 4.11 -3.19 -14.66
CA GLU A 196 3.78 -3.66 -13.29
C GLU A 196 2.76 -4.81 -13.18
N ALA A 197 3.29 -6.02 -13.32
CA ALA A 197 2.54 -7.27 -13.21
C ALA A 197 1.97 -7.47 -11.80
N HIS A 198 0.64 -7.34 -11.69
CA HIS A 198 -0.13 -7.71 -10.52
C HIS A 198 0.20 -9.16 -10.11
N PRO A 199 0.30 -9.53 -8.81
CA PRO A 199 0.69 -10.89 -8.39
C PRO A 199 -0.13 -12.00 -9.04
N LYS A 200 -1.43 -11.75 -9.25
CA LYS A 200 -2.34 -12.65 -9.98
C LYS A 200 -1.99 -12.81 -11.46
N PHE A 201 -1.58 -11.72 -12.13
CA PHE A 201 -1.15 -11.78 -13.53
C PHE A 201 0.14 -12.60 -13.68
N ILE A 202 1.07 -12.46 -12.73
CA ILE A 202 2.28 -13.29 -12.71
C ILE A 202 1.92 -14.76 -12.49
N GLN A 203 0.98 -15.05 -11.58
CA GLN A 203 0.48 -16.41 -11.32
C GLN A 203 -0.17 -17.02 -12.56
N GLU A 204 -1.11 -16.32 -13.20
CA GLU A 204 -1.80 -16.79 -14.41
C GLU A 204 -0.83 -16.98 -15.58
N LYS A 205 0.13 -16.05 -15.76
CA LYS A 205 1.14 -16.17 -16.81
C LYS A 205 2.09 -17.33 -16.52
N ALA A 206 2.56 -17.51 -15.29
CA ALA A 206 3.43 -18.64 -14.92
C ALA A 206 2.71 -19.98 -15.11
N LEU A 207 1.45 -20.09 -14.66
CA LEU A 207 0.64 -21.28 -14.84
C LEU A 207 0.44 -21.61 -16.32
N ARG A 208 0.12 -20.60 -17.15
CA ARG A 208 0.01 -20.77 -18.60
C ARG A 208 1.29 -21.30 -19.23
N LEU A 209 2.44 -20.72 -18.90
CA LEU A 209 3.74 -21.16 -19.45
C LEU A 209 4.10 -22.60 -19.03
N ILE A 210 3.69 -23.01 -17.84
CA ILE A 210 3.86 -24.38 -17.35
C ILE A 210 2.91 -25.33 -18.10
N HIS A 211 1.66 -24.93 -18.30
CA HIS A 211 0.64 -25.71 -19.00
C HIS A 211 0.98 -25.88 -20.50
N GLU A 212 1.51 -24.84 -21.15
CA GLU A 212 1.91 -24.85 -22.56
C GLU A 212 3.21 -25.63 -22.80
N CYS A 213 3.89 -26.13 -21.76
CA CYS A 213 5.14 -26.86 -21.91
C CYS A 213 4.89 -28.33 -22.33
N PRO A 214 5.30 -28.75 -23.55
CA PRO A 214 5.03 -30.10 -24.03
C PRO A 214 6.00 -31.16 -23.46
N ARG A 215 7.05 -30.74 -22.73
CA ARG A 215 8.09 -31.65 -22.25
C ARG A 215 7.62 -32.42 -21.02
N GLN A 216 8.00 -33.70 -20.95
CA GLN A 216 7.62 -34.57 -19.83
C GLN A 216 8.22 -34.13 -18.50
N GLU A 217 9.45 -33.61 -18.53
CA GLU A 217 10.12 -33.02 -17.37
C GLU A 217 9.45 -31.71 -16.90
N GLY A 218 8.67 -31.03 -17.75
CA GLY A 218 8.02 -29.77 -17.43
C GLY A 218 8.88 -28.53 -17.73
N LYS A 219 8.54 -27.41 -17.08
CA LYS A 219 9.19 -26.11 -17.27
C LYS A 219 10.10 -25.82 -16.08
N SER A 220 11.35 -25.42 -16.34
CA SER A 220 12.30 -25.09 -15.27
C SER A 220 12.12 -23.65 -14.74
N ILE A 221 12.57 -23.39 -13.50
CA ILE A 221 12.60 -22.04 -12.92
C ILE A 221 13.39 -21.06 -13.79
N ARG A 222 14.50 -21.52 -14.41
CA ARG A 222 15.36 -20.68 -15.25
C ARG A 222 14.66 -20.24 -16.54
N GLU A 223 13.89 -21.13 -17.14
CA GLU A 223 13.12 -20.82 -18.35
C GLU A 223 11.94 -19.90 -18.03
N LEU A 224 11.26 -20.13 -16.90
CA LEU A 224 10.24 -19.21 -16.40
C LEU A 224 10.82 -17.82 -16.15
N GLN A 225 12.05 -17.71 -15.64
CA GLN A 225 12.72 -16.43 -15.45
C GLN A 225 12.97 -15.69 -16.77
N MET A 226 13.39 -16.40 -17.82
CA MET A 226 13.60 -15.81 -19.15
C MET A 226 12.29 -15.29 -19.77
N GLU A 227 11.20 -16.04 -19.64
CA GLU A 227 9.91 -15.74 -20.28
C GLU A 227 9.01 -14.80 -19.47
N LEU A 228 9.17 -14.76 -18.15
CA LEU A 228 8.42 -13.85 -17.29
C LEU A 228 9.02 -12.44 -17.28
N GLY A 229 10.33 -12.28 -17.54
CA GLY A 229 11.01 -10.99 -17.71
C GLY A 229 11.08 -10.15 -16.42
N SER A 230 12.26 -9.57 -16.13
CA SER A 230 12.58 -8.67 -15.00
C SER A 230 12.17 -9.10 -13.56
N LEU A 231 11.55 -10.26 -13.36
CA LEU A 231 11.22 -10.79 -12.04
C LEU A 231 12.44 -11.41 -11.36
N SER A 232 12.56 -11.15 -10.06
CA SER A 232 13.56 -11.83 -9.24
C SER A 232 13.24 -13.32 -9.08
N ILE A 233 14.27 -14.16 -8.98
CA ILE A 233 14.12 -15.61 -8.73
C ILE A 233 13.28 -15.86 -7.47
N LYS A 234 13.40 -14.99 -6.46
CA LYS A 234 12.63 -15.07 -5.23
C LYS A 234 11.13 -14.92 -5.48
N ALA A 235 10.72 -13.94 -6.28
CA ALA A 235 9.31 -13.74 -6.62
C ALA A 235 8.73 -14.91 -7.43
N ILE A 236 9.53 -15.50 -8.33
CA ILE A 236 9.12 -16.68 -9.10
C ILE A 236 8.90 -17.88 -8.16
N LYS A 237 9.80 -18.09 -7.20
CA LYS A 237 9.64 -19.17 -6.20
C LYS A 237 8.39 -18.99 -5.33
N GLU A 238 8.08 -17.77 -4.90
CA GLU A 238 6.86 -17.47 -4.14
C GLU A 238 5.59 -17.76 -4.96
N VAL A 239 5.59 -17.48 -6.26
CA VAL A 239 4.48 -17.79 -7.17
C VAL A 239 4.32 -19.30 -7.37
N LEU A 240 5.43 -20.02 -7.55
CA LEU A 240 5.40 -21.48 -7.73
C LEU A 240 4.93 -22.20 -6.46
N GLU A 241 5.39 -21.76 -5.28
CA GLU A 241 4.94 -22.30 -4.00
C GLU A 241 3.44 -22.11 -3.81
N TYR A 242 2.90 -20.93 -4.16
CA TYR A 242 1.46 -20.69 -4.14
C TYR A 242 0.69 -21.63 -5.08
N LEU A 243 1.14 -21.77 -6.34
CA LEU A 243 0.48 -22.63 -7.32
C LEU A 243 0.54 -24.12 -6.93
N MET A 244 1.59 -24.55 -6.23
CA MET A 244 1.68 -25.89 -5.65
C MET A 244 0.69 -26.10 -4.51
N VAL A 245 0.56 -25.12 -3.60
CA VAL A 245 -0.36 -25.19 -2.45
C VAL A 245 -1.82 -25.24 -2.90
N GLU A 246 -2.18 -24.47 -3.93
CA GLU A 246 -3.51 -24.49 -4.56
C GLU A 246 -3.75 -25.75 -5.40
N GLY A 247 -2.72 -26.56 -5.64
CA GLY A 247 -2.81 -27.82 -6.37
C GLY A 247 -2.83 -27.68 -7.90
N HIS A 248 -2.41 -26.53 -8.45
CA HIS A 248 -2.38 -26.30 -9.89
C HIS A 248 -1.14 -26.89 -10.58
N ILE A 249 -0.02 -27.02 -9.85
CA ILE A 249 1.24 -27.55 -10.39
C ILE A 249 1.92 -28.49 -9.39
N TYR A 250 2.79 -29.37 -9.89
CA TYR A 250 3.64 -30.23 -9.07
C TYR A 250 5.09 -30.26 -9.57
N PRO A 251 6.07 -30.43 -8.67
CA PRO A 251 7.47 -30.62 -9.04
C PRO A 251 7.69 -32.01 -9.64
N THR A 252 8.58 -32.12 -10.63
CA THR A 252 8.83 -33.37 -11.38
C THR A 252 10.17 -34.02 -10.99
N VAL A 253 11.21 -33.87 -11.80
CA VAL A 253 12.41 -34.72 -11.83
C VAL A 253 13.51 -34.30 -10.87
N ASP A 254 13.62 -33.02 -10.54
CA ASP A 254 14.76 -32.46 -9.78
C ASP A 254 14.36 -31.37 -8.77
N GLY A 255 13.06 -31.15 -8.56
CA GLY A 255 12.56 -30.08 -7.69
C GLY A 255 12.72 -28.65 -8.24
N GLU A 256 13.30 -28.49 -9.43
CA GLU A 256 13.40 -27.21 -10.14
C GLU A 256 12.57 -27.18 -11.44
N HIS A 257 11.97 -28.31 -11.82
CA HIS A 257 11.01 -28.42 -12.91
C HIS A 257 9.58 -28.64 -12.41
N PHE A 258 8.62 -27.98 -13.07
CA PHE A 258 7.22 -27.96 -12.68
C PHE A 258 6.31 -28.32 -13.86
N LYS A 259 5.22 -29.03 -13.55
CA LYS A 259 4.21 -29.43 -14.52
C LYS A 259 2.80 -29.14 -13.98
N SER A 260 1.86 -28.90 -14.89
CA SER A 260 0.43 -28.75 -14.57
C SER A 260 -0.12 -30.03 -13.93
N ALA A 261 -0.93 -29.87 -12.89
CA ALA A 261 -1.67 -30.95 -12.23
C ALA A 261 -2.95 -31.34 -12.98
N ASP A 262 -3.41 -30.48 -13.90
CA ASP A 262 -4.48 -30.74 -14.88
C ASP A 262 -3.94 -31.47 -16.13
#